data_AF-A0A7X7BEQ3-F1
#
_entry.id   AF-A0A7X7BEQ3-F1
#
_cell.length_a   1.000
_cell.length_b   1.000
_cell.length_c   1.000
_cell.angle_alpha   90.00
_cell.angle_beta   90.00
_cell.angle_gamma   90.00
#
_symmetry.space_group_name_H-M   'P 1'
#
loop_
_entity.id
_entity.type
_entity.pdbx_description
1 polymer ?
#
loop_
_entity_poly.entity_id
_entity_poly.type
_entity_poly.pdbx_seq_one_letter_code
_entity_poly.pdbx_strand_id
1 'polypeptide(L)'
;MQLTLRIALIILTLIYLFYIFKSIKNKKIQISFSIFWVFTAFILIIAIAIPNLIQNISNFLGFTLTTNMIFCVTIFIAFYLIFNLTTILSKENKKNVNLIQEISILKKRVEDLEKKQEEK
;
A
#
# COMPACT_ATOMS: atom_id res chain seq x y z
N MET A 1 19.78 -13.25 -19.64
CA MET A 1 18.70 -12.24 -19.69
C MET A 1 18.71 -11.58 -21.05
N GLN A 2 17.63 -11.65 -21.83
CA GLN A 2 17.53 -10.84 -23.05
C GLN A 2 17.55 -9.35 -22.69
N LEU A 3 18.36 -8.57 -23.41
CA LEU A 3 18.54 -7.12 -23.19
C LEU A 3 17.20 -6.37 -23.14
N THR A 4 16.24 -6.82 -23.95
CA THR A 4 14.90 -6.27 -24.08
C THR A 4 14.11 -6.29 -22.76
N LEU A 5 14.15 -7.40 -22.02
CA LEU A 5 13.47 -7.52 -20.72
C LEU A 5 14.10 -6.61 -19.68
N ARG A 6 15.43 -6.46 -19.70
CA ARG A 6 16.14 -5.60 -18.76
C ARG A 6 15.78 -4.13 -18.95
N ILE A 7 15.72 -3.67 -20.19
CA ILE A 7 15.33 -2.29 -20.54
C ILE A 7 13.87 -2.03 -20.16
N ALA A 8 12.96 -2.96 -20.46
CA ALA A 8 11.55 -2.84 -20.10
C ALA A 8 11.35 -2.70 -18.58
N LEU A 9 12.05 -3.52 -17.77
CA LEU A 9 11.99 -3.45 -16.31
C LEU A 9 12.51 -2.12 -15.77
N ILE A 10 13.62 -1.61 -16.30
CA ILE A 10 14.18 -0.31 -15.89
C ILE A 10 13.17 0.82 -16.15
N ILE A 11 12.56 0.86 -17.33
CA ILE A 11 11.55 1.86 -17.68
C ILE A 11 10.35 1.75 -16.73
N LEU A 12 9.86 0.55 -16.46
CA LEU A 12 8.73 0.31 -15.56
C LEU A 12 9.04 0.80 -14.14
N THR A 13 10.25 0.52 -13.63
CA THR A 13 10.71 0.98 -12.32
C THR A 13 10.82 2.50 -12.24
N LEU A 14 11.31 3.17 -13.29
CA LEU A 14 11.37 4.64 -13.33
C LEU A 14 9.97 5.28 -13.31
N ILE A 15 9.02 4.74 -14.08
CA ILE A 15 7.63 5.18 -14.06
C ILE A 15 7.03 5.01 -12.67
N TYR A 16 7.27 3.86 -12.04
CA TYR A 16 6.80 3.57 -10.69
C TYR A 16 7.39 4.52 -9.63
N LEU A 17 8.69 4.79 -9.68
CA LEU A 17 9.35 5.80 -8.84
C LEU A 17 8.72 7.18 -9.02
N PHE A 18 8.47 7.59 -10.27
CA PHE A 18 7.82 8.87 -10.57
C PHE A 18 6.42 8.94 -9.94
N TYR A 19 5.63 7.86 -10.04
CA TYR A 19 4.32 7.77 -9.39
C TYR A 19 4.42 7.89 -7.87
N ILE A 20 5.39 7.22 -7.23
CA ILE A 20 5.64 7.33 -5.79
C ILE A 20 5.96 8.78 -5.40
N PHE A 21 6.92 9.42 -6.09
CA PHE A 21 7.30 10.80 -5.83
C PHE A 21 6.12 11.78 -5.99
N LYS A 22 5.32 11.62 -7.05
CA LYS A 22 4.11 12.43 -7.27
C LYS A 22 3.08 12.22 -6.17
N SER A 23 2.91 10.98 -5.70
CA SER A 23 1.95 10.65 -4.64
C SER A 23 2.36 11.21 -3.27
N ILE A 24 3.66 11.20 -2.96
CA ILE A 24 4.24 11.85 -1.76
C ILE A 24 4.04 13.36 -1.82
N LYS A 25 4.37 14.00 -2.95
CA LYS A 25 4.27 15.46 -3.12
C LYS A 25 2.83 15.98 -2.95
N ASN A 26 1.84 15.17 -3.35
CA ASN A 26 0.43 15.56 -3.28
C ASN A 26 -0.23 15.37 -1.89
N LYS A 27 0.52 15.01 -0.84
CA LYS A 27 0.04 14.78 0.54
C LYS A 27 -1.18 13.84 0.66
N LYS A 28 -1.49 13.05 -0.37
CA LYS A 28 -2.63 12.12 -0.40
C LYS A 28 -2.40 10.86 0.43
N ILE A 29 -1.15 10.60 0.83
CA ILE A 29 -0.75 9.43 1.59
C ILE A 29 -0.29 9.88 2.99
N GLN A 30 -0.86 9.28 4.05
CA GLN A 30 -0.31 9.39 5.40
C GLN A 30 1.12 8.82 5.39
N ILE A 31 2.09 9.60 5.89
CA ILE A 31 3.54 9.32 5.96
C ILE A 31 3.92 7.86 6.27
N SER A 32 3.09 7.14 7.04
CA SER A 32 3.29 5.73 7.38
C SER A 32 3.25 4.76 6.18
N PHE A 33 2.47 5.02 5.14
CA PHE A 33 2.42 4.16 3.95
C PHE A 33 3.54 4.46 2.96
N SER A 34 3.95 5.72 2.87
CA SER A 34 5.02 6.14 1.97
C SER A 34 6.35 5.47 2.30
N ILE A 35 6.63 5.19 3.58
CA ILE A 35 7.85 4.48 3.99
C ILE A 35 7.91 3.05 3.42
N PHE A 36 6.77 2.34 3.39
CA PHE A 36 6.69 0.97 2.85
C PHE A 36 6.92 0.96 1.33
N TRP A 37 6.32 1.91 0.62
CA TRP A 37 6.51 2.05 -0.83
C TRP A 37 7.95 2.45 -1.20
N VAL A 38 8.57 3.37 -0.45
CA VAL A 38 9.97 3.76 -0.64
C VAL A 38 10.91 2.60 -0.34
N PHE A 39 10.66 1.84 0.73
CA PHE A 39 11.42 0.64 1.08
C PHE A 39 11.31 -0.45 0.00
N THR A 40 10.11 -0.68 -0.53
CA THR A 40 9.85 -1.64 -1.61
C THR A 40 10.56 -1.23 -2.90
N ALA A 41 10.49 0.05 -3.27
CA ALA A 41 11.22 0.59 -4.42
C ALA A 41 12.73 0.45 -4.26
N PHE A 42 13.25 0.68 -3.05
CA PHE A 42 14.68 0.51 -2.73
C PHE A 42 15.15 -0.94 -2.88
N ILE A 43 14.38 -1.90 -2.38
CA ILE A 43 14.64 -3.34 -2.59
C ILE A 43 14.66 -3.68 -4.08
N LEU A 44 13.70 -3.17 -4.86
CA LEU A 44 13.64 -3.36 -6.31
C LEU A 44 14.87 -2.78 -7.04
N ILE A 45 15.33 -1.60 -6.63
CA ILE A 45 16.54 -0.98 -7.22
C ILE A 45 17.77 -1.83 -6.91
N ILE A 46 17.95 -2.26 -5.66
CA ILE A 46 19.08 -3.14 -5.27
C ILE A 46 19.03 -4.44 -6.06
N ALA A 47 17.83 -4.99 -6.22
CA ALA A 47 17.60 -6.18 -7.00
C ALA A 47 18.04 -5.99 -8.47
N ILE A 48 17.71 -4.86 -9.10
CA ILE A 48 18.11 -4.61 -10.50
C ILE A 48 19.62 -4.30 -10.60
N ALA A 49 20.19 -3.61 -9.61
CA ALA A 49 21.58 -3.19 -9.60
C ALA A 49 22.56 -4.36 -9.41
N ILE A 50 22.19 -5.39 -8.63
CA ILE A 50 23.07 -6.51 -8.29
C ILE A 50 22.44 -7.85 -8.72
N PRO A 51 22.49 -8.22 -10.00
CA PRO A 51 21.87 -9.45 -10.50
C PRO A 51 22.50 -10.71 -9.90
N ASN A 52 23.77 -10.67 -9.53
CA ASN A 52 24.49 -11.82 -8.94
C ASN A 52 23.90 -12.27 -7.60
N LEU A 53 23.42 -11.34 -6.75
CA LEU A 53 22.79 -11.69 -5.47
C LEU A 53 21.49 -12.47 -5.68
N ILE A 54 20.69 -12.04 -6.64
CA ILE A 54 19.40 -12.63 -6.98
C ILE A 54 19.58 -13.95 -7.70
N GLN A 55 20.60 -14.06 -8.56
CA GLN A 55 20.96 -15.32 -9.20
C GLN A 55 21.33 -16.37 -8.14
N ASN A 56 22.11 -15.98 -7.13
CA ASN A 56 22.49 -16.87 -6.02
C ASN A 56 21.27 -17.29 -5.18
N ILE A 57 20.40 -16.35 -4.84
CA ILE A 57 19.17 -16.63 -4.08
C ILE A 57 18.20 -17.50 -4.91
N SER A 58 18.07 -17.24 -6.20
CA SER A 58 17.25 -18.01 -7.14
C SER A 58 17.72 -19.45 -7.20
N ASN A 59 19.04 -19.66 -7.31
CA ASN A 59 19.63 -21.00 -7.33
C ASN A 59 19.46 -21.71 -5.98
N PHE A 60 19.60 -21.00 -4.86
CA PHE A 60 19.40 -21.56 -3.52
C PHE A 60 17.95 -21.99 -3.26
N LEU A 61 16.98 -21.21 -3.73
CA LEU A 61 15.55 -21.52 -3.63
C LEU A 61 15.06 -22.51 -4.70
N GLY A 62 15.89 -22.88 -5.68
CA GLY A 62 15.55 -23.83 -6.74
C GLY A 62 14.82 -23.24 -7.96
N PHE A 63 14.84 -21.92 -8.15
CA PHE A 63 14.27 -21.27 -9.33
C PHE A 63 15.26 -21.29 -10.51
N THR A 64 14.84 -21.89 -11.63
CA THR A 64 15.61 -21.99 -12.89
C THR A 64 15.77 -20.66 -13.62
N LEU A 65 14.74 -19.81 -13.59
CA LEU A 65 14.76 -18.49 -14.18
C LEU A 65 14.65 -17.44 -13.09
N THR A 66 15.68 -16.61 -12.97
CA THR A 66 15.74 -15.46 -12.05
C THR A 66 14.52 -14.53 -12.19
N THR A 67 13.95 -14.42 -13.40
CA THR A 67 12.72 -13.66 -13.66
C THR A 67 11.52 -14.19 -12.86
N ASN A 68 11.36 -15.52 -12.76
CA ASN A 68 10.24 -16.13 -12.04
C ASN A 68 10.34 -15.87 -10.53
N MET A 69 11.56 -15.85 -9.98
CA MET A 69 11.79 -15.49 -8.59
C MET A 69 11.37 -14.04 -8.32
N ILE A 70 11.76 -13.10 -9.20
CA ILE A 70 11.38 -11.68 -9.09
C ILE A 70 9.85 -11.54 -9.13
N PHE A 71 9.17 -12.25 -10.04
CA PHE A 71 7.71 -12.26 -10.09
C PHE A 71 7.10 -12.79 -8.79
N CYS A 72 7.59 -13.92 -8.28
CA CYS A 72 7.08 -14.52 -7.05
C CYS A 72 7.21 -13.57 -5.85
N VAL A 73 8.39 -12.97 -5.67
CA VAL A 73 8.64 -11.97 -4.62
C VAL A 73 7.72 -10.75 -4.79
N THR A 74 7.57 -10.25 -6.02
CA THR A 74 6.70 -9.09 -6.29
C THR A 74 5.24 -9.39 -5.97
N ILE A 75 4.74 -10.58 -6.32
CA ILE A 75 3.39 -11.03 -5.98
C ILE A 75 3.22 -11.13 -4.46
N PHE A 76 4.19 -11.69 -3.75
CA PHE A 76 4.15 -11.79 -2.29
C PHE A 76 4.07 -10.40 -1.62
N ILE A 77 4.89 -9.46 -2.08
CA ILE A 77 4.88 -8.07 -1.61
C ILE A 77 3.52 -7.42 -1.92
N ALA A 78 2.96 -7.65 -3.11
CA ALA A 78 1.65 -7.13 -3.47
C ALA A 78 0.53 -7.68 -2.59
N PHE A 79 0.55 -8.99 -2.27
CA PHE A 79 -0.41 -9.60 -1.34
C PHE A 79 -0.30 -8.99 0.05
N TYR A 80 0.91 -8.86 0.58
CA TYR A 80 1.13 -8.21 1.88
C TYR A 80 0.59 -6.79 1.89
N LEU A 81 0.79 -6.05 0.80
CA LEU A 81 0.29 -4.68 0.67
C LEU A 81 -1.24 -4.62 0.67
N ILE A 82 -1.89 -5.48 -0.13
CA ILE A 82 -3.36 -5.58 -0.17
C ILE A 82 -3.91 -5.94 1.21
N PHE A 83 -3.26 -6.87 1.92
CA PHE A 83 -3.66 -7.27 3.26
C PHE A 83 -3.55 -6.11 4.26
N ASN A 84 -2.45 -5.36 4.22
CA ASN A 84 -2.24 -4.19 5.08
C ASN A 84 -3.29 -3.09 4.77
N LEU A 85 -3.54 -2.82 3.49
CA LEU A 85 -4.56 -1.87 3.05
C LEU A 85 -5.94 -2.27 3.54
N THR A 86 -6.30 -3.54 3.40
CA THR A 86 -7.58 -4.10 3.88
C THR A 86 -7.72 -3.93 5.39
N THR A 87 -6.64 -4.17 6.15
CA THR A 87 -6.64 -4.01 7.62
C THR A 87 -6.90 -2.56 8.03
N ILE A 88 -6.25 -1.61 7.34
CA ILE A 88 -6.40 -0.18 7.65
C ILE A 88 -7.80 0.30 7.25
N LEU A 89 -8.28 -0.11 6.09
CA LEU A 89 -9.64 0.18 5.64
C LEU A 89 -10.69 -0.37 6.61
N SER A 90 -10.49 -1.58 7.14
CA SER A 90 -11.37 -2.19 8.14
C SER A 90 -11.42 -1.36 9.43
N LYS A 91 -10.27 -0.87 9.92
CA LYS A 91 -10.20 -0.01 11.11
C LYS A 91 -10.91 1.33 10.89
N GLU A 92 -10.69 1.98 9.75
CA GLU A 92 -11.33 3.24 9.42
C GLU A 92 -12.85 3.08 9.25
N ASN A 93 -13.30 1.98 8.63
CA ASN A 93 -14.72 1.67 8.53
C ASN A 93 -15.37 1.51 9.91
N LYS A 94 -14.70 0.84 10.86
CA LYS A 94 -15.20 0.71 12.24
C LYS A 94 -15.33 2.06 12.93
N LYS A 95 -14.33 2.95 12.79
CA LYS A 95 -14.41 4.31 13.32
C LYS A 95 -15.57 5.10 12.71
N ASN A 96 -15.77 4.97 11.40
CA ASN A 96 -16.87 5.63 10.70
C ASN A 96 -18.24 5.17 11.24
N VAL A 97 -18.43 3.86 11.42
CA VAL A 97 -19.66 3.31 12.05
C VAL A 97 -19.86 3.89 13.45
N ASN A 98 -18.82 3.93 14.29
CA ASN A 98 -18.92 4.50 15.63
C ASN A 98 -19.30 5.99 15.61
N LEU A 99 -18.69 6.79 14.73
CA LEU A 99 -19.03 8.20 14.58
C LEU A 99 -20.48 8.41 14.13
N ILE A 100 -20.97 7.59 13.20
CA ILE A 100 -22.38 7.64 12.78
C ILE A 100 -23.29 7.35 13.98
N GLN A 101 -22.96 6.34 14.80
CA GLN A 101 -23.72 6.00 16.00
C GLN A 101 -23.73 7.14 17.03
N GLU A 102 -22.57 7.74 17.32
CA GLU A 102 -22.46 8.88 18.23
C GLU A 102 -23.29 10.07 17.73
N ILE A 103 -23.23 10.39 16.44
CA ILE A 103 -24.03 11.45 15.82
C ILE A 103 -25.53 11.15 15.93
N SER A 104 -25.97 9.91 15.69
CA SER A 104 -27.38 9.52 15.81
C SER A 104 -27.90 9.67 17.24
N ILE A 105 -27.11 9.28 18.24
CA ILE A 105 -27.45 9.45 19.66
C ILE A 105 -27.55 10.93 20.02
N LEU A 106 -26.59 11.74 19.56
CA LEU A 106 -26.59 13.19 19.78
C LEU A 106 -27.82 13.86 19.14
N LYS A 107 -28.15 13.53 17.89
CA LYS A 107 -29.34 14.05 17.19
C LYS A 107 -30.62 13.75 17.96
N LYS A 108 -30.77 12.49 18.43
CA LYS A 108 -31.94 12.10 19.24
C LYS A 108 -32.03 12.92 20.53
N ARG A 109 -30.91 13.14 21.21
CA ARG A 109 -30.88 13.92 22.45
C ARG A 109 -31.22 15.39 22.22
N VAL A 110 -30.83 15.97 21.10
CA VAL A 110 -31.23 17.34 20.71
C VAL A 110 -32.75 17.37 20.48
N GLU A 111 -33.30 16.44 19.71
CA GLU A 111 -34.75 16.34 19.45
C GLU A 111 -35.57 16.19 20.75
N ASP A 112 -35.11 15.35 21.69
CA ASP A 112 -35.75 15.17 22.99
C ASP A 112 -35.71 16.44 23.87
N LEU A 113 -34.66 17.27 23.72
CA LEU A 113 -34.54 18.54 24.44
C LEU A 113 -35.43 19.63 23.82
N GLU A 114 -35.52 19.70 22.49
CA GLU A 114 -36.39 20.62 21.75
C GLU A 114 -37.87 20.37 22.12
N LYS A 115 -38.31 19.11 22.12
CA LYS A 115 -39.69 18.74 22.54
C LYS A 115 -40.01 19.18 23.96
N LYS A 116 -39.06 19.03 24.90
CA LYS A 116 -39.24 19.47 26.30
C LYS A 116 -39.32 20.98 26.47
N GLN A 117 -38.79 21.76 25.52
CA GLN A 117 -38.91 23.21 25.52
C GLN A 117 -40.26 23.66 24.95
N GLU A 118 -40.80 22.95 23.95
CA GLU A 118 -42.12 23.23 23.38
C GLU A 118 -43.28 22.89 24.33
N GLU A 119 -43.09 21.92 25.24
CA GLU A 119 -44.08 21.52 26.25
C GLU A 119 -44.14 22.44 27.49
N LYS A 120 -43.25 23.44 27.62
CA LYS A 120 -43.17 24.38 28.75
C LYS A 120 -43.65 25.78 28.37
#